data_AF-A0A931ZZS6-F1
#
_entry.id   AF-A0A931ZZS6-F1
#
_cell.length_a   1.000
_cell.length_b   1.000
_cell.length_c   1.000
_cell.angle_alpha   90.00
_cell.angle_beta   90.00
_cell.angle_gamma   90.00
#
_symmetry.space_group_name_H-M   'P 1'
#
loop_
_entity.id
_entity.type
_entity.pdbx_description
1 polymer ?
#
loop_
_entity_poly.entity_id
_entity_poly.type
_entity_poly.pdbx_seq_one_letter_code
_entity_poly.pdbx_strand_id
1 'polypeptide(L)'
;MGKPGKKPEMREIAETRQAGRDAAFDELIEKIKTAGAEILEDETSPLYIDIGVQQFEVGTQRTIIFHLKQSNRMDFQLIRSVETHILQGAGHQKHIEELESPRIRMTLKRKPDTSNDWQIVDIDDLF
;
A
#
# COMPACT_ATOMS: atom_id res chain seq x y z
N MET A 1 -27.93 -33.11 -23.78
CA MET A 1 -28.07 -31.65 -23.55
C MET A 1 -27.27 -31.30 -22.29
N GLY A 2 -26.00 -30.91 -22.44
CA GLY A 2 -25.16 -30.47 -21.32
C GLY A 2 -25.01 -28.95 -21.38
N LYS A 3 -25.52 -28.24 -20.37
CA LYS A 3 -25.31 -26.79 -20.24
C LYS A 3 -23.81 -26.53 -20.05
N PRO A 4 -23.18 -25.64 -20.84
CA PRO A 4 -21.81 -25.25 -20.56
C PRO A 4 -21.81 -24.50 -19.22
N GLY A 5 -21.08 -25.04 -18.24
CA GLY A 5 -20.88 -24.37 -16.96
C GLY A 5 -20.22 -23.02 -17.21
N LYS A 6 -20.90 -21.94 -16.81
CA LYS A 6 -20.25 -20.63 -16.68
C LYS A 6 -19.03 -20.83 -15.77
N LYS A 7 -17.83 -20.57 -16.28
CA LYS A 7 -16.65 -20.38 -15.44
C LYS A 7 -16.99 -19.30 -14.42
N PRO A 8 -16.79 -19.50 -13.11
CA PRO A 8 -16.96 -18.43 -12.15
C PRO A 8 -16.03 -17.27 -12.54
N GLU A 9 -16.61 -16.07 -12.56
CA GLU A 9 -15.99 -14.86 -13.08
C GLU A 9 -14.73 -14.50 -12.28
N MET A 10 -13.67 -14.10 -12.99
CA MET A 10 -12.36 -13.68 -12.48
C MET A 10 -12.40 -12.55 -11.41
N ARG A 11 -13.58 -11.97 -11.15
CA ARG A 11 -13.83 -10.93 -10.14
C ARG A 11 -13.59 -11.39 -8.71
N GLU A 12 -14.03 -12.61 -8.35
CA GLU A 12 -13.80 -13.15 -6.99
C GLU A 12 -12.32 -13.24 -6.63
N ILE A 13 -11.44 -13.56 -7.59
CA ILE A 13 -10.00 -13.72 -7.36
C ILE A 13 -9.34 -12.35 -7.10
N ALA A 14 -9.77 -11.30 -7.81
CA ALA A 14 -9.24 -9.95 -7.64
C ALA A 14 -9.63 -9.36 -6.27
N GLU A 15 -10.91 -9.47 -5.90
CA GLU A 15 -11.43 -9.03 -4.59
C GLU A 15 -10.77 -9.82 -3.45
N THR A 16 -10.59 -11.13 -3.60
CA THR A 16 -9.92 -11.98 -2.59
C THR A 16 -8.45 -11.60 -2.40
N ARG A 17 -7.72 -11.30 -3.50
CA ARG A 17 -6.33 -10.83 -3.43
C ARG A 17 -6.23 -9.45 -2.78
N GLN A 18 -7.20 -8.58 -3.03
CA GLN A 18 -7.26 -7.25 -2.43
C GLN A 18 -7.55 -7.31 -0.93
N ALA A 19 -8.58 -8.07 -0.52
CA ALA A 19 -8.87 -8.32 0.89
C ALA A 19 -7.68 -8.96 1.63
N GLY A 20 -6.95 -9.84 0.95
CA GLY A 20 -5.71 -10.42 1.48
C GLY A 20 -4.61 -9.39 1.75
N ARG A 21 -4.49 -8.34 0.93
CA ARG A 21 -3.48 -7.27 1.13
C ARG A 21 -3.82 -6.36 2.31
N ASP A 22 -5.10 -6.09 2.53
CA ASP A 22 -5.55 -5.30 3.67
C ASP A 22 -5.35 -6.06 4.98
N ALA A 23 -5.74 -7.33 5.00
CA ALA A 23 -5.45 -8.22 6.12
C ALA A 23 -3.93 -8.33 6.38
N ALA A 24 -3.10 -8.43 5.32
CA ALA A 24 -1.65 -8.48 5.46
C ALA A 24 -1.05 -7.18 6.02
N PHE A 25 -1.62 -6.02 5.66
CA PHE A 25 -1.19 -4.73 6.21
C PHE A 25 -1.46 -4.67 7.72
N ASP A 26 -2.67 -5.04 8.15
CA ASP A 26 -3.03 -5.07 9.57
C ASP A 26 -2.21 -6.12 10.34
N GLU A 27 -1.95 -7.28 9.74
CA GLU A 27 -1.11 -8.32 10.35
C GLU A 27 0.34 -7.84 10.55
N LEU A 28 0.91 -7.11 9.60
CA LEU A 28 2.24 -6.53 9.73
C LEU A 28 2.31 -5.49 10.85
N ILE A 29 1.28 -4.65 10.99
CA ILE A 29 1.18 -3.69 12.10
C ILE A 29 1.25 -4.43 13.43
N GLU A 30 0.43 -5.48 13.59
CA GLU A 30 0.37 -6.26 14.84
C GLU A 30 1.67 -7.03 15.11
N LYS A 31 2.32 -7.58 14.07
CA LYS A 31 3.65 -8.19 14.20
C LYS A 31 4.71 -7.19 14.68
N ILE A 32 4.73 -5.98 14.09
CA ILE A 32 5.69 -4.92 14.47
C ILE A 32 5.45 -4.44 15.91
N LYS A 33 4.19 -4.29 16.32
CA LYS A 33 3.83 -3.98 17.72
C LYS A 33 4.26 -5.08 18.68
N THR A 34 4.03 -6.34 18.33
CA THR A 34 4.39 -7.52 19.16
C THR A 34 5.90 -7.63 19.35
N ALA A 35 6.69 -7.19 18.36
CA ALA A 35 8.14 -7.08 18.48
C ALA A 35 8.60 -5.97 19.46
N GLY A 36 7.68 -5.19 20.03
CA GLY A 36 7.97 -4.14 21.00
C GLY A 36 8.18 -2.76 20.38
N ALA A 37 7.65 -2.54 19.16
CA ALA A 37 7.67 -1.23 18.53
C ALA A 37 6.46 -0.39 18.95
N GLU A 38 6.69 0.90 19.16
CA GLU A 38 5.64 1.87 19.49
C GLU A 38 5.27 2.68 18.25
N ILE A 39 3.97 2.92 18.05
CA ILE A 39 3.51 3.80 16.97
C ILE A 39 3.81 5.25 17.38
N LEU A 40 4.60 5.94 16.56
CA LEU A 40 4.85 7.37 16.67
C LEU A 40 3.82 8.19 15.88
N GLU A 41 3.43 7.69 14.71
CA GLU A 41 2.54 8.37 13.77
C GLU A 41 1.67 7.34 13.04
N ASP A 42 0.40 7.65 12.83
CA ASP A 42 -0.55 6.88 12.02
C ASP A 42 -1.49 7.87 11.33
N GLU A 43 -1.20 8.17 10.07
CA GLU A 43 -1.92 9.18 9.31
C GLU A 43 -2.45 8.61 8.00
N THR A 44 -3.65 9.07 7.62
CA THR A 44 -4.23 8.80 6.31
C THR A 44 -4.35 10.10 5.54
N SER A 45 -3.83 10.12 4.32
CA SER A 45 -3.78 11.27 3.43
C SER A 45 -4.27 10.91 2.03
N PRO A 46 -4.76 11.88 1.24
CA PRO A 46 -5.09 11.62 -0.15
C PRO A 46 -3.82 11.33 -0.97
N LEU A 47 -3.90 10.39 -1.90
CA LEU A 47 -2.82 10.02 -2.81
C LEU A 47 -2.95 10.83 -4.09
N TYR A 48 -1.90 11.57 -4.44
CA TYR A 48 -1.88 12.42 -5.64
C TYR A 48 -0.88 11.90 -6.67
N ILE A 49 -1.19 12.13 -7.95
CA ILE A 49 -0.23 12.04 -9.06
C ILE A 49 -0.04 13.40 -9.71
N ASP A 50 1.21 13.72 -10.05
CA ASP A 50 1.56 14.95 -10.75
C ASP A 50 1.44 14.77 -12.27
N ILE A 51 0.74 15.69 -12.93
CA ILE A 51 0.58 15.73 -14.38
C ILE A 51 0.89 17.12 -14.87
N GLY A 52 2.12 17.30 -15.36
CA GLY A 52 2.61 18.61 -15.77
C GLY A 52 2.67 19.56 -14.56
N VAL A 53 1.71 20.47 -14.47
CA VAL A 53 1.58 21.44 -13.36
C VAL A 53 0.35 21.20 -12.48
N GLN A 54 -0.42 20.15 -12.76
CA GLN A 54 -1.66 19.81 -12.04
C GLN A 54 -1.45 18.57 -11.18
N GLN A 55 -2.10 18.55 -10.01
CA GLN A 55 -2.14 17.39 -9.12
C GLN A 55 -3.53 16.79 -9.15
N PHE A 56 -3.59 15.47 -9.23
CA PHE A 56 -4.85 14.75 -9.28
C PHE A 56 -4.89 13.71 -8.18
N GLU A 57 -5.95 13.75 -7.37
CA GLU A 57 -6.21 12.74 -6.35
C GLU A 57 -6.64 11.44 -7.05
N VAL A 58 -5.91 10.36 -6.77
CA VAL A 58 -6.12 9.03 -7.37
C VAL A 58 -6.45 7.95 -6.34
N GLY A 59 -6.51 8.31 -5.06
CA GLY A 59 -6.87 7.38 -4.00
C GLY A 59 -6.39 7.84 -2.64
N THR A 60 -6.02 6.90 -1.77
CA THR A 60 -5.61 7.18 -0.38
C THR A 60 -4.29 6.53 -0.02
N GLN A 61 -3.59 7.11 0.94
CA GLN A 61 -2.36 6.57 1.50
C GLN A 61 -2.41 6.63 3.03
N ARG A 62 -2.19 5.49 3.67
CA ARG A 62 -1.98 5.40 5.12
C ARG A 62 -0.50 5.17 5.39
N THR A 63 0.08 5.99 6.26
CA THR A 63 1.47 5.92 6.68
C THR A 63 1.52 5.70 8.18
N ILE A 64 2.25 4.68 8.61
CA ILE A 64 2.45 4.37 10.03
C ILE A 64 3.95 4.36 10.31
N ILE A 65 4.38 5.17 11.28
CA ILE A 65 5.76 5.20 11.74
C ILE A 65 5.84 4.52 13.10
N PHE A 66 6.75 3.56 13.22
CA PHE A 66 7.03 2.82 14.44
C PHE A 66 8.44 3.11 14.94
N HIS A 67 8.62 3.02 16.25
CA HIS A 67 9.91 3.09 16.92
C HIS A 67 10.15 1.82 17.74
N LEU A 68 11.20 1.08 17.42
CA LEU A 68 11.58 -0.13 18.16
C LEU A 68 12.44 0.24 19.37
N LYS A 69 11.94 -0.03 20.58
CA LYS A 69 12.63 0.31 21.85
C LYS A 69 13.72 -0.66 22.29
N GLN A 70 13.83 -1.85 21.68
CA GLN A 70 14.82 -2.85 22.12
C GLN A 70 16.23 -2.52 21.64
N SER A 71 17.07 -2.04 22.56
CA SER A 71 18.54 -1.92 22.54
C SER A 71 19.22 -1.15 21.39
N ASN A 72 18.63 -1.05 20.20
CA ASN A 72 19.08 -0.27 19.05
C ASN A 72 17.90 0.56 18.53
N ARG A 73 18.09 1.89 18.40
CA ARG A 73 17.04 2.81 17.93
C ARG A 73 16.74 2.58 16.46
N MET A 74 15.71 1.81 16.13
CA MET A 74 15.31 1.60 14.74
C MET A 74 13.90 2.12 14.53
N ASP A 75 13.75 3.00 13.54
CA ASP A 75 12.43 3.46 13.11
C ASP A 75 11.99 2.65 11.89
N PHE A 76 10.71 2.30 11.83
CA PHE A 76 10.07 1.64 10.70
C PHE A 76 8.96 2.53 10.16
N GLN A 77 8.78 2.54 8.86
CA GLN A 77 7.69 3.24 8.20
C GLN A 77 6.97 2.24 7.30
N LEU A 78 5.71 1.94 7.63
CA LEU A 78 4.85 1.10 6.83
C LEU A 78 3.86 2.00 6.08
N ILE A 79 3.87 1.92 4.76
CA ILE A 79 3.02 2.73 3.89
C ILE A 79 2.09 1.79 3.12
N ARG A 80 0.79 2.08 3.13
CA ARG A 80 -0.21 1.47 2.24
C ARG A 80 -0.80 2.55 1.36
N SER A 81 -0.65 2.37 0.06
CA SER A 81 -1.26 3.22 -0.97
C SER A 81 -2.36 2.42 -1.66
N VAL A 82 -3.55 3.00 -1.76
CA VAL A 82 -4.71 2.46 -2.47
C VAL A 82 -5.02 3.41 -3.61
N GLU A 83 -4.73 3.00 -4.83
CA GLU A 83 -5.12 3.73 -6.03
C GLU A 83 -6.50 3.23 -6.48
N THR A 84 -7.47 4.12 -6.56
CA THR A 84 -8.82 3.85 -7.09
C THR A 84 -9.00 4.40 -8.50
N HIS A 85 -8.11 5.29 -8.94
CA HIS A 85 -8.15 5.87 -10.27
C HIS A 85 -6.81 5.75 -10.97
N ILE A 86 -6.84 5.73 -12.30
CA ILE A 86 -5.65 5.80 -13.15
C ILE A 86 -5.78 6.91 -14.17
N LEU A 87 -4.62 7.33 -14.65
CA LEU A 87 -4.51 8.23 -15.78
C LEU A 87 -4.49 7.43 -17.08
N GLN A 88 -5.43 7.71 -17.96
CA GLN A 88 -5.54 7.11 -19.29
C GLN A 88 -5.46 8.16 -20.40
N GLY A 89 -5.00 7.74 -21.58
CA GLY A 89 -4.86 8.57 -22.77
C GLY A 89 -3.43 8.88 -23.21
N ALA A 90 -3.29 9.36 -24.44
CA ALA A 90 -2.00 9.66 -25.08
C ALA A 90 -1.88 11.16 -25.40
N GLY A 91 -0.65 11.68 -25.33
CA GLY A 91 -0.36 13.09 -25.64
C GLY A 91 -1.08 14.06 -24.70
N HIS A 92 -1.83 15.00 -25.27
CA HIS A 92 -2.54 16.07 -24.54
C HIS A 92 -3.96 15.68 -24.08
N GLN A 93 -4.46 14.50 -24.43
CA GLN A 93 -5.80 14.04 -24.04
C GLN A 93 -5.74 13.02 -22.90
N LYS A 94 -5.23 13.46 -21.75
CA LYS A 94 -5.18 12.66 -20.53
C LYS A 94 -6.46 12.86 -19.73
N HIS A 95 -7.07 11.78 -19.25
CA HIS A 95 -8.23 11.83 -18.37
C HIS A 95 -8.10 10.80 -17.24
N ILE A 96 -8.83 11.04 -16.15
CA ILE A 96 -8.91 10.10 -15.04
C ILE A 96 -10.00 9.08 -15.34
N GLU A 97 -9.66 7.82 -15.15
CA GLU A 97 -10.57 6.69 -15.22
C GLU A 97 -10.56 5.95 -13.88
N GLU A 98 -11.73 5.54 -13.41
CA GLU A 98 -11.85 4.70 -12.23
C GLU A 98 -11.32 3.29 -12.55
N LEU A 99 -10.56 2.71 -11.63
CA LEU A 99 -10.10 1.35 -11.75
C LEU A 99 -11.24 0.37 -11.47
N GLU A 100 -11.37 -0.67 -12.30
CA GLU A 100 -12.30 -1.78 -12.03
C GLU A 100 -12.03 -2.47 -10.67
N SER A 101 -10.79 -2.38 -10.16
CA SER A 101 -10.41 -2.84 -8.84
C SER A 101 -9.26 -1.98 -8.30
N PRO A 102 -9.32 -1.53 -7.03
CA PRO A 102 -8.26 -0.71 -6.45
C PRO A 102 -6.90 -1.41 -6.49
N ARG A 103 -5.85 -0.66 -6.84
CA ARG A 103 -4.48 -1.15 -6.76
C ARG A 103 -3.92 -0.83 -5.39
N ILE A 104 -3.69 -1.86 -4.60
CA ILE A 104 -3.09 -1.74 -3.27
C ILE A 104 -1.60 -2.02 -3.36
N ARG A 105 -0.78 -1.05 -2.95
CA ARG A 105 0.67 -1.16 -2.81
C ARG A 105 1.05 -0.98 -1.36
N MET A 106 1.92 -1.85 -0.87
CA MET A 106 2.52 -1.73 0.45
C MET A 106 4.02 -1.46 0.29
N THR A 107 4.58 -0.64 1.16
CA THR A 107 6.02 -0.38 1.21
C THR A 107 6.45 -0.32 2.67
N LEU A 108 7.42 -1.14 3.05
CA LEU A 108 8.08 -1.04 4.32
C LEU A 108 9.40 -0.31 4.12
N LYS A 109 9.68 0.65 4.99
CA LYS A 109 10.99 1.28 5.07
C LYS A 109 11.53 1.15 6.47
N ARG A 110 12.84 1.08 6.58
CA ARG A 110 13.58 1.07 7.84
C ARG A 110 14.56 2.22 7.85
N LYS A 111 14.70 2.86 9.00
CA LYS A 111 15.73 3.86 9.28
C LYS A 111 16.67 3.29 10.34
N PRO A 112 17.92 2.94 9.97
CA PRO A 112 18.92 2.48 10.92
C PRO A 112 19.29 3.56 11.94
N ASP A 113 19.77 3.18 13.12
CA ASP A 113 20.32 4.12 14.11
C ASP A 113 21.55 4.88 13.62
N THR A 114 22.26 4.31 12.65
CA THR A 114 23.47 4.88 12.06
C THR A 114 23.21 5.84 10.90
N SER A 115 21.97 6.00 10.44
CA SER A 115 21.64 6.81 9.27
C SER A 115 20.35 7.59 9.44
N ASN A 116 20.28 8.76 8.81
CA ASN A 116 19.03 9.51 8.72
C ASN A 116 18.15 9.11 7.53
N ASP A 117 18.65 8.23 6.66
CA ASP A 117 17.97 7.85 5.43
C ASP A 117 17.06 6.64 5.63
N TRP A 118 15.88 6.70 5.00
CA TRP A 118 14.95 5.58 4.93
C TRP A 118 15.36 4.60 3.83
N GLN A 119 15.51 3.34 4.20
CA GLN A 119 15.83 2.26 3.28
C GLN A 119 14.57 1.43 3.03
N ILE A 120 14.23 1.21 1.76
CA ILE A 120 13.12 0.31 1.40
C ILE A 120 13.52 -1.11 1.79
N VAL A 121 12.63 -1.79 2.49
CA VAL A 121 12.76 -3.20 2.86
C VAL A 121 11.76 -3.96 2.02
N ASP A 122 12.20 -5.05 1.41
CA ASP A 122 11.28 -5.93 0.71
C ASP A 122 10.32 -6.55 1.72
N ILE A 123 9.02 -6.46 1.42
CA ILE A 123 7.98 -7.05 2.26
C ILE A 123 7.93 -8.56 2.02
N ASP A 124 8.30 -9.01 0.81
CA ASP A 124 8.31 -10.43 0.47
C ASP A 124 9.38 -11.20 1.27
N ASP A 125 10.46 -10.54 1.71
CA ASP A 125 11.50 -11.12 2.58
C ASP A 125 11.02 -11.34 4.05
N LEU A 126 9.81 -10.87 4.41
CA LEU A 126 9.24 -11.01 5.75
C LEU A 126 8.21 -12.16 5.87
N PHE A 127 7.88 -12.84 4.76
CA PHE A 127 6.94 -13.96 4.69
C PHE A 127 7.63 -15.25 4.21
#